data_AF-A0A9P0L486-F1
#
_entry.id   AF-A0A9P0L486-F1
#
_cell.length_a   1.000
_cell.length_b   1.000
_cell.length_c   1.000
_cell.angle_alpha   90.00
_cell.angle_beta   90.00
_cell.angle_gamma   90.00
#
_symmetry.space_group_name_H-M   'P 1'
#
loop_
_entity.id
_entity.type
_entity.pdbx_description
1 polymer ?
#
loop_
_entity_poly.entity_id
_entity_poly.type
_entity_poly.pdbx_seq_one_letter_code
_entity_poly.pdbx_strand_id
1 'polypeptide(L)'
;MGSTLNPEDIKEGDDVYFECNIRSNPKAHKLSWFHNGVEIYQNVTAGIIMSDQSLVLQNVGRATAGKYTCMATNLEGKGSSNNVVLIVKCKY
;
A
#
# COMPACT_ATOMS: atom_id res chain seq x y z
N MET A 1 7.29 14.63 9.97
CA MET A 1 7.30 14.69 8.49
C MET A 1 8.00 13.44 8.03
N GLY A 2 7.28 12.55 7.33
CA GLY A 2 7.73 11.19 7.06
C GLY A 2 9.04 11.16 6.32
N SER A 3 10.05 10.51 6.92
CA SER A 3 11.26 10.13 6.21
C SER A 3 10.86 9.34 4.97
N THR A 4 11.31 9.77 3.79
CA THR A 4 11.28 8.93 2.58
C THR A 4 12.02 7.65 2.93
N LEU A 5 11.26 6.58 3.20
CA LEU A 5 11.85 5.28 3.47
C LEU A 5 12.60 4.88 2.21
N ASN A 6 13.90 4.63 2.33
CA ASN A 6 14.58 3.84 1.33
C ASN A 6 13.90 2.46 1.35
N PRO A 7 13.26 2.02 0.24
CA PRO A 7 12.56 0.73 0.21
C PRO A 7 13.48 -0.44 0.61
N GLU A 8 14.78 -0.25 0.45
CA GLU A 8 15.82 -1.22 0.75
C GLU A 8 16.26 -1.25 2.23
N ASP A 9 15.76 -0.37 3.12
CA ASP A 9 16.15 -0.37 4.55
C ASP A 9 14.97 -0.31 5.53
N ILE A 10 13.79 -0.78 5.11
CA ILE A 10 12.63 -0.90 5.99
C ILE A 10 12.87 -2.01 7.01
N LYS A 11 12.68 -1.71 8.29
CA LYS A 11 12.88 -2.61 9.43
C LYS A 11 11.58 -2.87 10.18
N GLU A 12 11.57 -3.94 10.95
CA GLU A 12 10.45 -4.21 11.86
C GLU A 12 10.19 -3.01 12.78
N GLY A 13 8.93 -2.58 12.83
CA GLY A 13 8.45 -1.46 13.60
C GLY A 13 8.43 -0.11 12.87
N ASP A 14 8.89 -0.04 11.62
CA ASP A 14 8.75 1.16 10.81
C ASP A 14 7.29 1.36 10.32
N ASP A 15 6.95 2.59 9.96
CA ASP A 15 5.68 2.90 9.28
C ASP A 15 5.94 3.06 7.79
N VAL A 16 5.21 2.33 6.95
CA VAL A 16 5.36 2.32 5.48
C VAL A 16 4.20 3.05 4.81
N TYR A 17 4.52 3.87 3.82
CA TYR A 17 3.57 4.66 3.05
C TYR A 17 3.64 4.28 1.57
N PHE A 18 2.55 3.75 1.03
CA PHE A 18 2.38 3.55 -0.40
C PHE A 18 1.50 4.64 -0.99
N GLU A 19 1.85 5.08 -2.18
CA GLU A 19 1.06 6.01 -2.99
C GLU A 19 0.73 5.36 -4.33
N CYS A 20 -0.53 5.48 -4.75
CA CYS A 20 -1.03 4.99 -6.03
C CYS A 20 -1.30 6.19 -6.95
N ASN A 21 -0.44 6.41 -7.95
CA ASN A 21 -0.65 7.49 -8.91
C ASN A 21 -1.70 7.09 -9.96
N ILE A 22 -2.91 7.61 -9.84
CA ILE A 22 -4.03 7.23 -10.71
C ILE A 22 -4.23 8.27 -11.81
N ARG A 23 -4.14 7.83 -13.08
CA ARG A 23 -4.55 8.62 -14.25
C ARG A 23 -5.76 7.97 -14.89
N SER A 24 -6.93 8.59 -14.74
CA SER A 24 -8.19 8.05 -15.23
C SER A 24 -9.09 9.16 -15.78
N ASN A 25 -9.83 8.83 -16.84
CA ASN A 25 -10.88 9.67 -17.41
C ASN A 25 -12.03 8.76 -17.88
N PRO A 26 -13.24 8.79 -17.27
CA PRO A 26 -13.65 9.62 -16.13
C PRO A 26 -12.87 9.32 -14.85
N LYS A 27 -12.94 10.23 -13.86
CA LYS A 27 -12.26 10.08 -12.56
C LYS A 27 -12.64 8.76 -11.89
N ALA A 28 -11.64 8.03 -11.39
CA ALA A 28 -11.85 6.83 -10.59
C ALA A 28 -12.66 7.15 -9.32
N HIS A 29 -13.64 6.31 -9.03
CA HIS A 29 -14.52 6.45 -7.86
C HIS A 29 -14.21 5.42 -6.77
N LYS A 30 -13.39 4.41 -7.06
CA LYS A 30 -12.97 3.39 -6.09
C LYS A 30 -11.48 3.07 -6.25
N LEU A 31 -10.79 2.96 -5.13
CA LEU A 31 -9.43 2.44 -5.02
C LEU A 31 -9.41 1.27 -4.04
N SER A 32 -8.86 0.13 -4.47
CA SER A 32 -8.60 -1.03 -3.63
C SER A 32 -7.10 -1.32 -3.59
N TRP A 33 -6.61 -1.77 -2.44
CA TRP A 33 -5.22 -2.23 -2.27
C TRP A 33 -5.20 -3.74 -2.08
N PHE A 34 -4.11 -4.38 -2.51
CA PHE A 34 -3.94 -5.82 -2.40
C PHE A 34 -2.55 -6.15 -1.86
N HIS A 35 -2.49 -7.13 -0.96
CA HIS A 35 -1.27 -7.75 -0.46
C HIS A 35 -1.24 -9.21 -0.88
N ASN A 36 -0.23 -9.60 -1.65
CA ASN A 36 -0.09 -10.95 -2.22
C ASN A 36 -1.35 -11.42 -2.97
N GLY A 37 -2.03 -10.49 -3.65
CA GLY A 37 -3.26 -10.75 -4.40
C GLY A 37 -4.55 -10.77 -3.58
N VAL A 38 -4.47 -10.57 -2.25
CA VAL A 38 -5.62 -10.51 -1.35
C VAL A 38 -5.98 -9.05 -1.05
N GLU A 39 -7.26 -8.68 -1.18
CA GLU A 39 -7.72 -7.31 -0.92
C GLU A 39 -7.49 -6.92 0.55
N ILE A 40 -6.94 -5.72 0.74
CA ILE A 40 -6.70 -5.11 2.04
C ILE A 40 -7.88 -4.21 2.37
N TYR A 41 -8.35 -4.30 3.60
CA TYR A 41 -9.38 -3.43 4.14
C TYR A 41 -8.82 -2.53 5.22
N GLN A 42 -9.39 -1.33 5.36
CA GLN A 42 -9.03 -0.41 6.43
C GLN A 42 -9.23 -1.07 7.79
N ASN A 43 -8.20 -1.02 8.62
CA ASN A 43 -8.22 -1.52 9.99
C ASN A 43 -7.26 -0.67 10.83
N VAL A 44 -7.78 0.45 11.34
CA VAL A 44 -7.00 1.44 12.10
C VAL A 44 -6.37 0.82 13.35
N THR A 45 -7.09 -0.09 14.04
CA THR A 45 -6.58 -0.78 15.23
C THR A 45 -5.40 -1.70 14.92
N ALA A 46 -5.35 -2.26 13.70
CA ALA A 46 -4.22 -3.05 13.21
C ALA A 46 -3.16 -2.22 12.46
N GLY A 47 -3.26 -0.88 12.48
CA GLY A 47 -2.30 0.00 11.81
C GLY A 47 -2.43 0.05 10.28
N ILE A 48 -3.58 -0.36 9.72
CA ILE A 48 -3.86 -0.30 8.28
C ILE A 48 -4.78 0.90 8.01
N ILE A 49 -4.24 1.96 7.44
CA ILE A 49 -4.95 3.22 7.19
C ILE A 49 -4.97 3.50 5.70
N MET A 50 -6.14 3.78 5.15
CA MET A 50 -6.33 4.07 3.73
C MET A 50 -6.92 5.47 3.58
N SER A 51 -6.38 6.26 2.64
CA SER A 51 -6.88 7.62 2.39
C SER A 51 -6.61 8.03 0.95
N ASP A 52 -7.66 8.44 0.23
CA ASP A 52 -7.65 8.81 -1.19
C ASP A 52 -6.84 7.84 -2.06
N GLN A 53 -5.56 8.14 -2.27
CA GLN A 53 -4.61 7.39 -3.10
C GLN A 53 -3.50 6.70 -2.33
N SER A 54 -3.58 6.65 -1.00
CA SER A 54 -2.52 6.18 -0.12
C SER A 54 -2.94 5.00 0.75
N LEU A 55 -1.96 4.14 1.04
CA LEU A 55 -2.03 3.08 2.04
C LEU A 55 -0.88 3.28 3.03
N VAL A 56 -1.21 3.35 4.31
CA VAL A 56 -0.25 3.41 5.40
C VAL A 56 -0.34 2.11 6.19
N LEU A 57 0.82 1.49 6.40
CA LEU A 57 1.00 0.33 7.26
C LEU A 57 1.88 0.75 8.44
N GLN A 58 1.32 0.78 9.63
CA GLN A 58 2.07 1.16 10.83
C GLN A 58 2.71 -0.05 11.49
N ASN A 59 3.87 0.17 12.12
CA ASN A 59 4.58 -0.84 12.92
C ASN A 59 4.76 -2.17 12.15
N VAL A 60 5.33 -2.09 10.94
CA VAL A 60 5.43 -3.21 10.01
C VAL A 60 6.25 -4.37 10.60
N GLY A 61 5.86 -5.60 10.27
CA GLY A 61 6.58 -6.81 10.67
C GLY A 61 6.81 -7.75 9.49
N ARG A 62 7.48 -8.89 9.69
CA ARG A 62 7.77 -9.84 8.57
C ARG A 62 6.53 -10.30 7.81
N ALA A 63 5.39 -10.43 8.51
CA ALA A 63 4.12 -10.81 7.89
C ALA A 63 3.58 -9.76 6.89
N THR A 64 4.01 -8.51 7.02
CA THR A 64 3.66 -7.43 6.07
C THR A 64 4.55 -7.46 4.83
N ALA A 65 5.68 -8.18 4.83
CA ALA A 65 6.48 -8.33 3.63
C ALA A 65 5.67 -9.02 2.52
N GLY A 66 5.95 -8.66 1.26
CA GLY A 66 5.26 -9.23 0.12
C GLY A 66 4.97 -8.24 -0.99
N LYS A 67 4.09 -8.64 -1.91
CA LYS A 67 3.75 -7.85 -3.09
C LYS A 67 2.52 -7.00 -2.84
N TYR A 68 2.63 -5.72 -3.14
CA TYR A 68 1.55 -4.74 -3.05
C TYR A 68 1.17 -4.22 -4.43
N THR A 69 -0.13 -4.10 -4.66
CA THR A 69 -0.71 -3.47 -5.87
C THR A 69 -1.94 -2.66 -5.48
N CYS A 70 -2.19 -1.57 -6.21
CA CYS A 70 -3.47 -0.87 -6.15
C CYS A 70 -4.30 -1.13 -7.41
N MET A 71 -5.62 -1.09 -7.29
CA MET A 71 -6.57 -1.18 -8.39
C MET A 71 -7.56 -0.02 -8.32
N ALA A 72 -7.58 0.81 -9.36
CA ALA A 72 -8.52 1.90 -9.52
C ALA A 72 -9.70 1.46 -10.39
N THR A 73 -10.91 1.85 -10.03
CA THR A 73 -12.13 1.60 -10.80
C THR A 73 -12.82 2.91 -11.16
N ASN A 74 -13.16 3.08 -12.44
CA ASN A 74 -14.01 4.16 -12.93
C ASN A 74 -15.21 3.59 -13.70
N LEU A 75 -15.96 4.44 -14.41
CA LEU A 75 -17.14 4.02 -15.18
C LEU A 75 -16.80 3.12 -16.39
N GLU A 76 -15.58 3.21 -16.90
CA GLU A 76 -15.12 2.42 -18.06
C GLU A 76 -14.58 1.04 -17.64
N GLY A 77 -14.10 0.90 -16.40
CA GLY A 77 -13.62 -0.37 -15.90
C GLY A 77 -12.58 -0.24 -14.79
N LYS A 78 -11.63 -1.18 -14.79
CA LYS A 78 -10.62 -1.34 -13.74
C LYS A 78 -9.22 -1.30 -14.33
N GLY A 79 -8.28 -0.65 -13.63
CA GLY A 79 -6.86 -0.65 -13.95
C GLY A 79 -6.03 -0.93 -12.71
N SER A 80 -4.98 -1.75 -12.84
CA SER A 80 -4.09 -2.14 -11.74
C SER A 80 -2.69 -1.56 -11.93
N SER A 81 -2.01 -1.25 -10.83
CA SER A 81 -0.60 -0.83 -10.86
C SER A 81 0.35 -1.98 -11.16
N ASN A 82 1.63 -1.66 -11.36
CA ASN A 82 2.71 -2.62 -11.21
C ASN A 82 2.79 -3.15 -9.77
N ASN A 83 3.51 -4.26 -9.59
CA ASN A 83 3.84 -4.81 -8.28
C ASN A 83 4.95 -3.99 -7.63
N VAL A 84 4.78 -3.69 -6.33
CA VAL A 84 5.83 -3.19 -5.44
C VAL A 84 6.12 -4.26 -4.40
N VAL A 85 7.38 -4.64 -4.22
CA VAL A 85 7.78 -5.64 -3.22
C VAL A 85 8.24 -4.93 -1.96
N LEU A 86 7.55 -5.16 -0.86
CA LEU A 86 7.98 -4.73 0.47
C LEU A 86 8.86 -5.82 1.10
N ILE A 87 10.10 -5.45 1.42
CA ILE A 87 11.02 -6.27 2.20
C ILE A 87 11.12 -5.65 3.59
N VAL A 88 10.98 -6.45 4.63
CA VAL A 88 11.12 -6.01 6.03
C VAL A 88 12.29 -6.73 6.66
N LYS A 89 13.31 -5.97 7.07
CA LYS A 89 14.49 -6.48 7.77
C LYS A 89 14.19 -6.67 9.25
N CYS A 90 14.83 -7.68 9.85
CA CYS A 90 14.78 -7.88 11.30
C CYS A 90 15.37 -6.67 12.02
N LYS A 91 14.77 -6.31 13.15
CA LYS A 91 15.39 -5.38 14.09
C LYS A 91 16.42 -6.17 14.92
N TYR A 92 17.70 -5.83 14.81
CA TYR A 92 18.77 -6.38 15.63
C TYR A 92 18.84 -5.67 16.97
#